data_AF-A0A725C794-F1
#
_entry.id   AF-A0A725C794-F1
#
_cell.length_a   1.000
_cell.length_b   1.000
_cell.length_c   1.000
_cell.angle_alpha   90.00
_cell.angle_beta   90.00
_cell.angle_gamma   90.00
#
_symmetry.space_group_name_H-M   'P 1'
#
loop_
_entity.id
_entity.type
_entity.pdbx_description
1 polymer ?
#
loop_
_entity_poly.entity_id
_entity_poly.type
_entity_poly.pdbx_seq_one_letter_code
_entity_poly.pdbx_strand_id
1 'polypeptide(L)'
;MTMNYARNLYSLKGILCSSLLLFCCARPAVAQEWESITPPVADAPAVVEFFSFYCPPCYAFSQTMGVDQAIRHVLPQGDRMVKYHVSLLGPLGHELTRAWALAMVMKETDVVEKAFFTAGMVEKRLHSP
;
A
#
# COMPACT_ATOMS: atom_id res chain seq x y z
N MET A 1 11.75 12.55 71.53
CA MET A 1 12.40 13.03 70.29
C MET A 1 11.99 12.12 69.12
N THR A 2 10.74 12.19 68.64
CA THR A 2 10.27 11.31 67.54
C THR A 2 9.20 11.93 66.64
N MET A 3 8.76 13.17 66.88
CA MET A 3 7.62 13.78 66.16
C MET A 3 7.97 14.76 65.03
N ASN A 4 9.26 14.97 64.71
CA ASN A 4 9.68 15.92 63.66
C ASN A 4 10.18 15.27 62.36
N TYR A 5 10.30 13.93 62.29
CA TYR A 5 10.76 13.24 61.08
C TYR A 5 9.61 12.93 60.10
N ALA A 6 8.42 12.63 60.61
CA ALA A 6 7.28 12.23 59.79
C ALA A 6 6.68 13.37 58.95
N ARG A 7 6.76 14.63 59.38
CA ARG A 7 6.14 15.76 58.66
C ARG A 7 6.89 16.18 57.40
N ASN A 8 8.20 15.91 57.33
CA ASN A 8 9.04 16.25 56.17
C ASN A 8 8.94 15.25 55.01
N LEU A 9 8.48 14.02 55.28
CA LEU A 9 8.35 12.98 54.25
C LEU A 9 7.07 13.11 53.42
N TYR A 10 6.03 13.76 53.97
CA TYR A 10 4.74 13.95 53.29
C TYR A 10 4.71 15.17 52.36
N SER A 11 5.56 16.17 52.58
CA SER A 11 5.61 17.37 51.72
C SER A 11 6.41 17.13 50.43
N LEU A 12 7.50 16.37 50.50
CA LEU A 12 8.37 16.11 49.33
C LEU A 12 7.77 15.08 48.34
N LYS A 13 6.93 14.16 48.82
CA LYS A 13 6.26 13.15 47.96
C LYS A 13 5.07 13.71 47.18
N GLY A 14 4.47 14.82 47.61
CA GLY A 14 3.35 15.45 46.89
C GLY A 14 3.77 16.22 45.63
N ILE A 15 5.01 16.69 45.57
CA ILE A 15 5.49 17.54 44.48
C ILE A 15 6.04 16.71 43.31
N LEU A 16 6.55 15.51 43.58
CA LEU A 16 7.16 14.66 42.54
C LEU A 16 6.15 13.90 41.67
N CYS A 17 4.88 13.78 42.09
CA CYS A 17 3.86 13.03 41.36
C CYS A 17 3.05 13.91 40.40
N SER A 18 3.03 15.23 40.59
CA SER A 18 2.22 16.15 39.77
C SER A 18 2.85 16.45 38.40
N SER A 19 4.18 16.39 38.29
CA SER A 19 4.92 16.68 37.06
C SER A 19 5.03 15.52 36.06
N LEU A 20 4.65 14.29 36.44
CA LEU A 20 4.72 13.12 35.55
C LEU A 20 3.43 12.86 34.73
N LEU A 21 2.34 13.59 34.98
CA LEU A 21 1.06 13.39 34.29
C LEU A 21 0.91 14.20 32.99
N LEU A 22 1.87 15.07 32.65
CA LEU A 22 1.76 16.00 31.52
C LEU A 22 2.34 15.48 30.19
N PHE A 23 2.92 14.27 30.13
CA PHE A 23 3.55 13.76 28.91
C PHE A 23 2.87 12.55 28.25
N CYS A 24 1.71 12.09 28.73
CA CYS A 24 1.11 10.83 28.25
C CYS A 24 0.17 10.96 27.03
N CYS A 25 -0.24 12.16 26.62
CA CYS A 25 -1.32 12.32 25.64
C CYS A 25 -0.91 12.75 24.22
N ALA A 26 0.38 12.96 23.94
CA ALA A 26 0.81 13.20 22.57
C ALA A 26 1.03 11.86 21.85
N ARG A 27 -0.06 11.22 21.39
CA ARG A 27 0.07 10.25 20.30
C ARG A 27 0.60 11.04 19.09
N PRO A 28 1.76 10.69 18.51
CA PRO A 28 2.13 11.28 17.23
C PRO A 28 0.97 10.96 16.28
N ALA A 29 0.36 11.99 15.71
CA ALA A 29 -0.55 11.82 14.60
C ALA A 29 0.31 11.27 13.46
N VAL A 30 0.32 9.94 13.31
CA VAL A 30 0.87 9.31 12.11
C VAL A 30 0.11 9.92 10.94
N ALA A 31 0.84 10.54 10.02
CA ALA A 31 0.26 11.06 8.80
C ALA A 31 -0.41 9.89 8.07
N GLN A 32 -1.69 10.02 7.77
CA GLN A 32 -2.45 8.95 7.15
C GLN A 32 -2.09 8.84 5.66
N GLU A 33 -1.61 7.68 5.22
CA GLU A 33 -1.12 7.47 3.85
C GLU A 33 -2.23 7.06 2.84
N TRP A 34 -3.49 7.20 3.21
CA TRP A 34 -4.64 6.76 2.41
C TRP A 34 -5.83 7.71 2.53
N GLU A 35 -6.67 7.70 1.50
CA GLU A 35 -7.92 8.47 1.42
C GLU A 35 -9.13 7.55 1.18
N SER A 36 -10.27 7.90 1.77
CA SER A 36 -11.52 7.16 1.59
C SER A 36 -12.16 7.47 0.25
N ILE A 37 -12.45 6.44 -0.55
CA ILE A 37 -13.26 6.57 -1.76
C ILE A 37 -14.74 6.72 -1.33
N THR A 38 -15.35 7.84 -1.71
CA THR A 38 -16.77 8.12 -1.42
C THR A 38 -17.51 8.48 -2.72
N PRO A 39 -18.58 7.77 -3.10
CA PRO A 39 -19.14 6.60 -2.41
C PRO A 39 -18.26 5.34 -2.56
N PRO A 40 -18.38 4.36 -1.64
CA PRO A 40 -17.68 3.09 -1.77
C PRO A 40 -18.16 2.33 -3.01
N VAL A 41 -17.25 1.57 -3.63
CA VAL A 41 -17.57 0.67 -4.74
C VAL A 41 -18.10 -0.64 -4.18
N ALA A 42 -19.35 -0.97 -4.48
CA ALA A 42 -19.97 -2.23 -4.08
C ALA A 42 -19.24 -3.43 -4.71
N ASP A 43 -19.16 -4.54 -3.98
CA ASP A 43 -18.60 -5.83 -4.43
C ASP A 43 -17.16 -5.75 -4.99
N ALA A 44 -16.39 -4.75 -4.57
CA ALA A 44 -14.99 -4.62 -4.95
C ALA A 44 -14.13 -5.77 -4.37
N PRO A 45 -13.12 -6.26 -5.11
CA PRO A 45 -12.09 -7.14 -4.54
C PRO A 45 -11.40 -6.50 -3.34
N ALA A 46 -10.85 -7.34 -2.45
CA ALA A 46 -10.13 -6.89 -1.25
C ALA A 46 -9.01 -5.90 -1.58
N VAL A 47 -8.26 -6.14 -2.66
CA VAL A 47 -7.28 -5.20 -3.20
C VAL A 47 -7.42 -5.14 -4.72
N VAL A 48 -7.46 -3.91 -5.24
CA VAL A 48 -7.42 -3.63 -6.68
C VAL A 48 -6.21 -2.77 -6.98
N GLU A 49 -5.37 -3.23 -7.90
CA GLU A 49 -4.28 -2.44 -8.48
C GLU A 49 -4.66 -2.05 -9.92
N PHE A 50 -4.48 -0.77 -10.24
CA PHE A 50 -4.56 -0.27 -11.60
C PHE A 50 -3.15 -0.02 -12.12
N PHE A 51 -2.82 -0.56 -13.29
CA PHE A 51 -1.48 -0.45 -13.85
C PHE A 51 -1.49 -0.32 -15.36
N SER A 52 -0.34 0.01 -15.95
CA SER A 52 -0.13 -0.04 -17.39
C SER A 52 1.27 -0.51 -17.74
N PHE A 53 1.40 -1.25 -18.85
CA PHE A 53 2.71 -1.60 -19.41
C PHE A 53 3.49 -0.40 -19.94
N TYR A 54 2.85 0.77 -20.08
CA TYR A 54 3.47 2.05 -20.41
C TYR A 54 3.85 2.89 -19.19
N CYS A 55 3.58 2.42 -17.96
CA CYS A 55 3.81 3.18 -16.73
C CYS A 55 5.14 2.76 -16.06
N PRO A 56 6.21 3.58 -16.09
CA PRO A 56 7.48 3.22 -15.46
C PRO A 56 7.39 3.01 -13.94
N PRO A 57 6.60 3.79 -13.17
CA PRO A 57 6.36 3.48 -11.76
C PRO A 57 5.70 2.11 -11.55
N CYS A 58 4.82 1.68 -12.44
CA CYS A 58 4.14 0.38 -12.36
C CYS A 58 5.12 -0.76 -12.61
N TYR A 59 6.04 -0.60 -13.57
CA TYR A 59 7.15 -1.52 -13.77
C TYR A 59 8.03 -1.63 -12.52
N ALA A 60 8.40 -0.50 -11.92
CA ALA A 60 9.19 -0.51 -10.69
C ALA A 60 8.42 -1.17 -9.53
N PHE A 61 7.14 -0.87 -9.38
CA PHE A 61 6.27 -1.41 -8.33
C PHE A 61 6.22 -2.94 -8.37
N SER A 62 5.97 -3.50 -9.55
CA SER A 62 5.82 -4.96 -9.70
C SER A 62 7.15 -5.68 -9.90
N GLN A 63 8.00 -5.21 -10.82
CA GLN A 63 9.17 -5.97 -11.28
C GLN A 63 10.43 -5.69 -10.46
N THR A 64 10.65 -4.44 -10.04
CA THR A 64 11.87 -4.05 -9.32
C THR A 64 11.70 -4.18 -7.80
N MET A 65 10.57 -3.72 -7.27
CA MET A 65 10.30 -3.64 -5.84
C MET A 65 9.46 -4.80 -5.31
N GLY A 66 8.74 -5.53 -6.19
CA GLY A 66 7.92 -6.69 -5.79
C GLY A 66 6.79 -6.33 -4.83
N VAL A 67 6.26 -5.12 -4.89
CA VAL A 67 5.25 -4.64 -3.93
C VAL A 67 3.95 -5.41 -4.08
N ASP A 68 3.53 -5.72 -5.31
CA ASP A 68 2.33 -6.51 -5.56
C ASP A 68 2.47 -7.96 -5.05
N GLN A 69 3.67 -8.52 -5.08
CA GLN A 69 3.95 -9.82 -4.46
C GLN A 69 3.91 -9.72 -2.93
N ALA A 70 4.49 -8.66 -2.35
CA ALA A 70 4.47 -8.42 -0.92
C ALA A 70 3.03 -8.26 -0.39
N ILE A 71 2.17 -7.53 -1.11
CA ILE A 71 0.74 -7.40 -0.79
C ILE A 71 0.07 -8.77 -0.78
N ARG A 72 0.23 -9.56 -1.84
CA ARG A 72 -0.36 -10.91 -1.91
C ARG A 72 0.09 -11.82 -0.77
N HIS A 73 1.32 -11.65 -0.26
CA HIS A 73 1.84 -12.45 0.85
C HIS A 73 1.22 -12.09 2.21
N VAL A 74 0.83 -10.83 2.40
CA VAL A 74 0.21 -10.36 3.67
C VAL A 74 -1.31 -10.42 3.66
N LEU A 75 -1.93 -10.73 2.52
CA LEU A 75 -3.38 -10.83 2.41
C LEU A 75 -3.93 -11.98 3.27
N PRO A 76 -5.04 -11.75 4.00
CA PRO A 76 -5.74 -12.82 4.73
C PRO A 76 -6.13 -13.99 3.82
N GLN A 77 -6.23 -15.18 4.41
CA GLN A 77 -6.63 -16.37 3.68
C GLN A 77 -8.05 -16.19 3.09
N GLY A 78 -8.18 -16.38 1.77
CA GLY A 78 -9.44 -16.21 1.04
C GLY A 78 -9.60 -14.86 0.35
N ASP A 79 -8.82 -13.85 0.75
CA ASP A 79 -8.76 -12.58 0.04
C ASP A 79 -7.89 -12.68 -1.20
N ARG A 80 -8.21 -11.85 -2.20
CA ARG A 80 -7.45 -11.79 -3.45
C ARG A 80 -7.16 -10.36 -3.87
N MET A 81 -5.96 -10.16 -4.37
CA MET A 81 -5.56 -8.98 -5.11
C MET A 81 -5.91 -9.19 -6.60
N VAL A 82 -6.55 -8.20 -7.22
CA VAL A 82 -6.85 -8.19 -8.65
C VAL A 82 -6.14 -7.00 -9.30
N LYS A 83 -5.53 -7.22 -10.46
CA LYS A 83 -4.85 -6.18 -11.24
C LYS A 83 -5.64 -5.88 -12.50
N TYR A 84 -5.90 -4.61 -12.78
CA TYR A 84 -6.57 -4.15 -14.00
C TYR A 84 -5.65 -3.24 -14.82
N HIS A 85 -5.50 -3.55 -16.10
CA HIS A 85 -4.75 -2.71 -17.04
C HIS A 85 -5.60 -1.51 -17.50
N VAL A 86 -5.09 -0.28 -17.31
CA VAL A 86 -5.76 0.94 -17.78
C VAL A 86 -5.49 1.19 -19.26
N SER A 87 -6.52 1.56 -20.02
CA SER A 87 -6.43 1.67 -21.49
C SER A 87 -5.94 3.03 -22.00
N LEU A 88 -5.84 4.03 -21.13
CA LEU A 88 -5.60 5.43 -21.51
C LEU A 88 -4.11 5.79 -21.69
N LEU A 89 -3.19 4.86 -21.45
CA LEU A 89 -1.75 5.09 -21.54
C LEU A 89 -1.16 4.38 -22.75
N GLY A 90 -0.39 5.14 -23.54
CA GLY A 90 0.37 4.68 -24.70
C GLY A 90 -0.47 4.34 -25.95
N PRO A 91 0.20 4.15 -27.10
CA PRO A 91 -0.48 3.97 -28.39
C PRO A 91 -1.28 2.67 -28.51
N LEU A 92 -0.93 1.64 -27.73
CA LEU A 92 -1.61 0.33 -27.71
C LEU A 92 -2.43 0.10 -26.43
N GLY A 93 -2.81 1.17 -25.71
CA GLY A 93 -3.43 1.04 -24.39
C GLY A 93 -4.68 0.15 -24.38
N HIS A 94 -5.56 0.30 -25.38
CA HIS A 94 -6.79 -0.51 -25.51
C HIS A 94 -6.50 -1.97 -25.91
N GLU A 95 -5.55 -2.20 -26.79
CA GLU A 95 -5.08 -3.51 -27.24
C GLU A 95 -4.48 -4.28 -26.06
N LEU A 96 -3.63 -3.61 -25.27
CA LEU A 96 -3.01 -4.19 -24.09
C LEU A 96 -4.02 -4.45 -22.97
N THR A 97 -5.04 -3.61 -22.78
CA THR A 97 -6.14 -3.93 -21.87
C THR A 97 -6.90 -5.18 -22.32
N ARG A 98 -7.15 -5.34 -23.63
CA ARG A 98 -7.78 -6.57 -24.16
C ARG A 98 -6.88 -7.79 -23.98
N ALA A 99 -5.59 -7.68 -24.28
CA ALA A 99 -4.63 -8.75 -24.05
C ALA A 99 -4.54 -9.14 -22.57
N TRP A 100 -4.59 -8.16 -21.66
CA TRP A 100 -4.63 -8.40 -20.22
C TRP A 100 -5.89 -9.15 -19.79
N ALA A 101 -7.06 -8.77 -20.31
CA ALA A 101 -8.30 -9.49 -20.04
C ALA A 101 -8.24 -10.96 -20.49
N LEU A 102 -7.63 -11.23 -21.65
CA LEU A 102 -7.38 -12.61 -22.10
C LEU A 102 -6.43 -13.35 -21.16
N ALA A 103 -5.35 -12.72 -20.71
CA ALA A 103 -4.41 -13.30 -19.75
C ALA A 103 -5.08 -13.67 -18.43
N MET A 104 -6.01 -12.83 -17.94
CA MET A 104 -6.82 -13.13 -16.75
C MET A 104 -7.70 -14.36 -16.93
N VAL A 105 -8.38 -14.50 -18.08
CA VAL A 105 -9.22 -15.67 -18.39
C VAL A 105 -8.37 -16.94 -18.51
N MET A 106 -7.20 -16.82 -19.14
CA MET A 106 -6.26 -17.94 -19.31
C MET A 106 -5.49 -18.30 -18.04
N LYS A 107 -5.53 -17.44 -17.00
CA LYS A 107 -4.74 -17.55 -15.76
C LYS A 107 -3.22 -17.50 -15.99
N GLU A 108 -2.80 -16.73 -16.98
CA GLU A 108 -1.40 -16.57 -17.40
C GLU A 108 -0.89 -15.13 -17.16
N THR A 109 -1.47 -14.44 -16.17
CA THR A 109 -1.19 -13.03 -15.89
C THR A 109 0.29 -12.76 -15.60
N ASP A 110 0.96 -13.66 -14.86
CA ASP A 110 2.35 -13.44 -14.44
C ASP A 110 3.32 -13.51 -15.63
N VAL A 111 3.10 -14.46 -16.54
CA VAL A 111 3.91 -14.65 -17.74
C VAL A 111 3.71 -13.47 -18.69
N VAL A 112 2.45 -13.12 -18.93
CA VAL A 112 2.09 -12.00 -19.83
C VAL A 112 2.58 -10.67 -19.28
N GLU A 113 2.47 -10.45 -17.98
CA GLU A 113 2.94 -9.24 -17.32
C GLU A 113 4.44 -9.03 -17.53
N LYS A 114 5.25 -10.04 -17.21
CA LYS A 114 6.70 -9.98 -17.39
C LYS A 114 7.09 -9.74 -18.85
N ALA A 115 6.42 -10.42 -19.79
CA ALA A 115 6.69 -10.28 -21.21
C ALA A 115 6.40 -8.86 -21.71
N PHE A 116 5.22 -8.31 -21.40
CA PHE A 116 4.86 -6.98 -21.86
C PHE A 116 5.63 -5.86 -21.16
N PHE A 117 5.94 -5.99 -19.88
CA PHE A 117 6.83 -5.03 -19.22
C PHE A 117 8.23 -5.05 -19.83
N THR A 118 8.77 -6.23 -20.14
CA THR A 118 10.05 -6.35 -20.83
C THR A 118 9.98 -5.68 -22.21
N ALA A 119 8.96 -6.00 -23.00
CA ALA A 119 8.75 -5.42 -24.32
C ALA A 119 8.58 -3.89 -24.27
N GLY A 120 7.86 -3.36 -23.27
CA GLY A 120 7.60 -1.92 -23.13
C GLY A 120 8.78 -1.13 -22.56
N MET A 121 9.34 -1.59 -21.45
CA MET A 121 10.29 -0.81 -20.64
C MET A 121 11.75 -1.12 -20.93
N VAL A 122 12.06 -2.37 -21.26
CA VAL A 122 13.44 -2.82 -21.51
C VAL A 122 13.76 -2.73 -23.00
N GLU A 123 12.96 -3.41 -23.81
CA GLU A 123 13.22 -3.56 -25.23
C GLU A 123 12.71 -2.39 -26.06
N LYS A 124 11.73 -1.65 -25.52
CA LYS A 124 11.03 -0.56 -26.19
C LYS A 124 10.54 -1.04 -27.56
N ARG A 125 9.55 -1.94 -27.58
CA ARG A 125 8.91 -2.46 -28.80
C ARG A 125 7.40 -2.26 -28.85
N LEU A 126 6.78 -1.81 -27.75
CA LEU A 126 5.34 -1.55 -27.70
C LEU A 126 4.99 -0.18 -28.31
N HIS A 127 5.28 0.05 -29.59
CA HIS A 127 5.05 1.35 -30.25
C HIS A 127 4.09 1.28 -31.43
N SER A 128 3.88 0.10 -31.99
CA SER A 128 2.99 -0.14 -33.12
C SER A 128 2.28 -1.49 -32.98
N PRO A 129 1.02 -1.61 -33.45
CA PRO A 129 0.24 -2.84 -33.36
C PRO A 129 0.79 -3.95 -34.27
#